data_AF-A0A520F4L9-F1
#
_entry.id   AF-A0A520F4L9-F1
#
_cell.length_a   1.000
_cell.length_b   1.000
_cell.length_c   1.000
_cell.angle_alpha   90.00
_cell.angle_beta   90.00
_cell.angle_gamma   90.00
#
_symmetry.space_group_name_H-M   'P 1'
#
loop_
_entity.id
_entity.type
_entity.pdbx_description
1 polymer ?
#
loop_
_entity_poly.entity_id
_entity_poly.type
_entity_poly.pdbx_seq_one_letter_code
_entity_poly.pdbx_strand_id
1 'polypeptide(L)'
;IGRAIVNFDGPIVFCVVSRYHGGAFVVFSGALNDNMEVLAVEGSFASVLGGAPAAAVVFTREVNSRVAADPSIRELEANLAGAQNDAQQAHLRVELAAQQAAVRNEKLGEVAAEFEAVHNIQRAQRVGSVDAVIPAVELRPYIIGAVERGMRRAVEAGK
;
A
#
# COMPACT_ATOMS: atom_id res chain seq x y z
N ILE A 1 -4.82 10.58 -19.94
CA ILE A 1 -3.66 9.70 -19.63
C ILE A 1 -3.74 8.42 -20.44
N GLY A 2 -4.66 7.49 -20.16
CA GLY A 2 -4.72 6.18 -20.86
C GLY A 2 -4.64 6.27 -22.40
N ARG A 3 -5.44 7.12 -23.04
CA ARG A 3 -5.37 7.35 -24.51
C ARG A 3 -3.98 7.77 -24.99
N ALA A 4 -3.28 8.61 -24.23
CA ALA A 4 -1.94 9.05 -24.59
C ALA A 4 -0.92 7.92 -24.45
N ILE A 5 -1.04 7.08 -23.41
CA ILE A 5 -0.19 5.89 -23.23
C ILE A 5 -0.38 4.89 -24.37
N VAL A 6 -1.64 4.61 -24.73
CA VAL A 6 -1.98 3.69 -25.83
C VAL A 6 -1.43 4.17 -27.18
N ASN A 7 -1.54 5.48 -27.45
CA ASN A 7 -1.16 6.05 -28.76
C ASN A 7 0.30 6.55 -28.82
N PHE A 8 1.13 6.29 -27.80
CA PHE A 8 2.49 6.79 -27.79
C PHE A 8 3.43 5.89 -28.60
N ASP A 9 3.99 6.45 -29.66
CA ASP A 9 4.94 5.77 -30.55
C ASP A 9 6.39 5.99 -30.09
N GLY A 10 6.74 5.40 -28.94
CA GLY A 10 8.08 5.51 -28.37
C GLY A 10 8.27 4.68 -27.10
N PRO A 11 9.48 4.67 -26.52
CA PRO A 11 9.75 3.95 -25.27
C PRO A 11 9.03 4.59 -24.09
N ILE A 12 8.38 3.78 -23.26
CA ILE A 12 7.82 4.22 -21.97
C ILE A 12 8.51 3.45 -20.86
N VAL A 13 9.07 4.16 -19.88
CA VAL A 13 9.61 3.55 -18.66
C VAL A 13 8.84 4.10 -17.48
N PHE A 14 8.01 3.26 -16.85
CA PHE A 14 7.22 3.63 -15.69
C PHE A 14 7.91 3.14 -14.42
N CYS A 15 8.48 4.06 -13.63
CA CYS A 15 9.23 3.72 -12.42
C CYS A 15 8.43 4.01 -11.15
N VAL A 16 8.13 2.96 -10.38
CA VAL A 16 7.54 3.01 -9.06
C VAL A 16 8.62 3.28 -8.01
N VAL A 17 8.65 4.50 -7.47
CA VAL A 17 9.62 4.88 -6.43
C VAL A 17 9.10 4.57 -5.03
N SER A 18 7.79 4.71 -4.79
CA SER A 18 7.21 4.56 -3.45
C SER A 18 5.96 3.68 -3.44
N ARG A 19 4.87 4.14 -4.05
CA ARG A 19 3.57 3.47 -3.99
C ARG A 19 2.90 3.45 -5.34
N TYR A 20 2.40 2.29 -5.72
CA TYR A 20 1.66 2.04 -6.94
C TYR A 20 0.31 1.41 -6.60
N HIS A 21 -0.68 2.27 -6.38
CA HIS A 21 -2.03 1.85 -5.98
C HIS A 21 -3.07 1.99 -7.10
N GLY A 22 -4.21 1.32 -6.95
CA GLY A 22 -5.17 0.97 -8.01
C GLY A 22 -5.40 2.01 -9.12
N GLY A 23 -5.67 3.28 -8.78
CA GLY A 23 -5.93 4.31 -9.80
C GLY A 23 -4.75 4.55 -10.76
N ALA A 24 -3.51 4.50 -10.25
CA ALA A 24 -2.32 4.60 -11.09
C ALA A 24 -2.12 3.33 -11.93
N PHE A 25 -2.47 2.16 -11.37
CA PHE A 25 -2.35 0.88 -12.08
C PHE A 25 -3.15 0.85 -13.38
N VAL A 26 -4.38 1.36 -13.34
CA VAL A 26 -5.28 1.33 -14.50
C VAL A 26 -4.74 2.12 -15.69
N VAL A 27 -4.04 3.23 -15.47
CA VAL A 27 -3.59 4.13 -16.55
C VAL A 27 -2.12 3.97 -16.92
N PHE A 28 -1.35 3.19 -16.16
CA PHE A 28 0.05 2.84 -16.43
C PHE A 28 0.29 1.32 -16.43
N SER A 29 -0.73 0.54 -16.78
CA SER A 29 -0.60 -0.92 -16.90
C SER A 29 0.19 -1.29 -18.16
N GLY A 30 1.15 -2.20 -18.05
CA GLY A 30 1.94 -2.74 -19.18
C GLY A 30 1.06 -3.20 -20.36
N ALA A 31 -0.17 -3.66 -20.07
CA ALA A 31 -1.14 -4.08 -21.08
C ALA A 31 -1.64 -2.95 -22.00
N LEU A 32 -1.35 -1.68 -21.70
CA LEU A 32 -1.78 -0.54 -22.51
C LEU A 32 -0.84 -0.23 -23.68
N ASN A 33 0.43 -0.65 -23.60
CA ASN A 33 1.43 -0.37 -24.64
C ASN A 33 2.58 -1.39 -24.54
N ASP A 34 2.77 -2.19 -25.59
CA ASP A 34 3.80 -3.25 -25.63
C ASP A 34 5.24 -2.70 -25.56
N ASN A 35 5.44 -1.40 -25.77
CA ASN A 35 6.73 -0.73 -25.63
C ASN A 35 6.93 -0.07 -24.25
N MET A 36 6.05 -0.36 -23.29
CA MET A 36 6.20 0.06 -21.90
C MET A 36 6.96 -0.98 -21.07
N GLU A 37 7.89 -0.51 -20.25
CA GLU A 37 8.56 -1.30 -19.22
C GLU A 37 8.25 -0.70 -17.84
N VAL A 38 7.77 -1.52 -16.91
CA VAL A 38 7.39 -1.15 -15.54
C VAL A 38 8.47 -1.58 -14.57
N LEU A 39 9.09 -0.60 -13.93
CA LEU A 39 10.14 -0.77 -12.93
C LEU A 39 9.66 -0.41 -11.54
N ALA A 40 10.26 -1.02 -10.54
CA ALA A 40 10.05 -0.62 -9.16
C ALA A 40 11.35 -0.60 -8.37
N VAL A 41 11.47 0.36 -7.46
CA VAL A 41 12.58 0.41 -6.51
C VAL A 41 12.27 -0.53 -5.34
N GLU A 42 13.28 -1.24 -4.83
CA GLU A 42 13.17 -2.01 -3.61
C GLU A 42 12.55 -1.19 -2.46
N GLY A 43 11.67 -1.82 -1.68
CA GLY A 43 10.93 -1.16 -0.60
C GLY A 43 9.71 -0.35 -1.06
N SER A 44 9.42 -0.29 -2.36
CA SER A 44 8.15 0.23 -2.86
C SER A 44 6.99 -0.75 -2.63
N PHE A 45 5.76 -0.25 -2.78
CA PHE A 45 4.52 -1.00 -2.55
C PHE A 45 3.63 -0.99 -3.79
N ALA A 46 2.95 -2.11 -4.05
CA ALA A 46 1.97 -2.21 -5.13
C ALA A 46 0.75 -3.02 -4.68
N SER A 47 -0.43 -2.42 -4.80
CA SER A 47 -1.69 -3.03 -4.35
C SER A 47 -2.90 -2.31 -4.93
N VAL A 48 -4.10 -2.88 -4.87
CA VAL A 48 -5.32 -2.17 -5.30
C VAL A 48 -5.62 -0.99 -4.37
N LEU A 49 -5.38 -1.15 -3.06
CA LEU A 49 -5.60 -0.16 -2.01
C LEU A 49 -4.40 -0.17 -1.06
N GLY A 50 -3.99 0.98 -0.52
CA GLY A 50 -2.89 1.04 0.48
C GLY A 50 -3.25 0.38 1.82
N GLY A 51 -2.26 0.01 2.63
CA GLY A 51 -2.47 -0.69 3.90
C GLY A 51 -3.33 0.10 4.89
N ALA A 52 -3.02 1.38 5.09
CA ALA A 52 -3.78 2.24 6.01
C ALA A 52 -5.29 2.35 5.65
N PRO A 53 -5.69 2.68 4.41
CA PRO A 53 -7.10 2.67 4.05
C PRO A 53 -7.71 1.26 4.04
N ALA A 54 -6.95 0.21 3.75
CA ALA A 54 -7.44 -1.16 3.89
C ALA A 54 -7.79 -1.47 5.36
N ALA A 55 -6.91 -1.16 6.30
CA ALA A 55 -7.15 -1.35 7.73
C ALA A 55 -8.36 -0.52 8.22
N ALA A 56 -8.43 0.75 7.81
CA ALA A 56 -9.45 1.70 8.29
C ALA A 56 -10.84 1.49 7.69
N VAL A 57 -10.95 0.90 6.50
CA VAL A 57 -12.23 0.81 5.76
C VAL A 57 -12.64 -0.64 5.50
N VAL A 58 -11.70 -1.51 5.13
CA VAL A 58 -11.99 -2.90 4.75
C VAL A 58 -11.93 -3.82 5.97
N PHE A 59 -10.94 -3.65 6.85
CA PHE A 59 -10.69 -4.53 7.99
C PHE A 59 -11.15 -3.96 9.33
N THR A 60 -12.18 -3.10 9.33
CA THR A 60 -12.71 -2.46 10.54
C THR A 60 -13.12 -3.46 11.62
N ARG A 61 -13.74 -4.59 11.24
CA ARG A 61 -14.14 -5.65 12.17
C ARG A 61 -12.94 -6.31 12.86
N GLU A 62 -11.88 -6.57 12.11
CA GLU A 62 -10.64 -7.16 12.63
C GLU A 62 -9.95 -6.20 13.60
N VAL A 63 -9.80 -4.93 13.20
CA VAL A 63 -9.25 -3.87 14.05
C VAL A 63 -10.02 -3.75 15.35
N ASN A 64 -11.35 -3.68 15.30
CA ASN A 64 -12.19 -3.58 16.49
C ASN A 64 -12.06 -4.82 17.39
N SER A 65 -11.96 -6.01 16.80
CA SER A 65 -11.73 -7.25 17.55
C SER A 65 -10.40 -7.21 18.30
N ARG A 66 -9.33 -6.72 17.67
CA ARG A 66 -8.01 -6.58 18.31
C ARG A 66 -8.02 -5.54 19.43
N VAL A 67 -8.70 -4.41 19.23
CA VAL A 67 -8.88 -3.38 20.28
C VAL A 67 -9.62 -3.95 21.49
N ALA A 68 -10.72 -4.69 21.28
CA ALA A 68 -11.48 -5.32 22.37
C ALA A 68 -10.73 -6.47 23.05
N ALA A 69 -9.75 -7.07 22.37
CA ALA A 69 -8.88 -8.09 22.93
C ALA A 69 -7.69 -7.51 23.72
N ASP A 70 -7.42 -6.21 23.60
CA ASP A 70 -6.27 -5.57 24.24
C ASP A 70 -6.37 -5.66 25.77
N PRO A 71 -5.33 -6.14 26.47
CA PRO A 71 -5.36 -6.28 27.93
C PRO A 71 -5.64 -4.98 28.67
N SER A 72 -5.10 -3.84 28.19
CA SER A 72 -5.30 -2.54 28.86
C SER A 72 -6.74 -2.05 28.74
N ILE A 73 -7.40 -2.37 27.62
CA ILE A 73 -8.84 -2.07 27.43
C ILE A 73 -9.68 -2.92 28.37
N ARG A 74 -9.41 -4.23 28.44
CA ARG A 74 -10.16 -5.15 29.30
C ARG A 74 -10.02 -4.81 30.78
N GLU A 75 -8.84 -4.38 31.20
CA GLU A 75 -8.60 -3.93 32.57
C GLU A 75 -9.42 -2.68 32.91
N LEU A 76 -9.41 -1.66 32.04
CA LEU A 76 -10.21 -0.45 32.22
C LEU A 76 -11.72 -0.74 32.19
N GLU A 77 -12.18 -1.65 31.35
CA GLU A 77 -13.58 -2.10 31.32
C GLU A 77 -13.98 -2.79 32.64
N ALA A 78 -13.13 -3.66 33.18
CA ALA A 78 -13.36 -4.31 34.47
C ALA A 78 -13.38 -3.28 35.63
N ASN A 79 -12.45 -2.33 35.64
CA ASN A 79 -12.41 -1.25 36.63
C ASN A 79 -13.67 -0.36 36.54
N LEU A 80 -14.14 -0.06 35.33
CA LEU A 80 -15.37 0.71 35.12
C LEU A 80 -16.61 -0.03 35.63
N ALA A 81 -16.67 -1.35 35.45
CA ALA A 81 -17.77 -2.19 35.97
C ALA A 81 -17.77 -2.26 37.51
N GLY A 82 -16.59 -2.15 38.14
CA GLY A 82 -16.42 -2.12 39.60
C GLY A 82 -16.47 -0.73 40.24
N ALA A 83 -16.76 0.33 39.49
CA ALA A 83 -16.75 1.70 40.00
C ALA A 83 -17.79 1.92 41.12
N GLN A 84 -17.38 2.58 42.20
CA GLN A 84 -18.21 2.70 43.41
C GLN A 84 -19.11 3.95 43.42
N ASN A 85 -18.79 4.95 42.59
CA ASN A 85 -19.51 6.21 42.53
C ASN A 85 -19.46 6.84 41.13
N ASP A 86 -20.36 7.79 40.89
CA ASP A 86 -20.54 8.44 39.60
C ASP A 86 -19.30 9.24 39.14
N ALA A 87 -18.56 9.84 40.08
CA ALA A 87 -17.35 10.60 39.76
C ALA A 87 -16.23 9.68 39.23
N GLN A 88 -16.02 8.53 39.88
CA GLN A 88 -15.08 7.50 39.45
C GLN A 88 -15.52 6.91 38.11
N GLN A 89 -16.81 6.63 37.93
CA GLN A 89 -17.35 6.11 36.67
C GLN A 89 -17.15 7.10 35.51
N ALA A 90 -17.37 8.39 35.75
CA ALA A 90 -17.14 9.44 34.75
C ALA A 90 -15.66 9.54 34.36
N HIS A 91 -14.75 9.49 35.34
CA HIS A 91 -13.31 9.51 35.09
C HIS A 91 -12.84 8.30 34.25
N LEU A 92 -13.21 7.08 34.66
CA LEU A 92 -12.85 5.85 33.96
C LEU A 92 -13.41 5.78 32.54
N ARG A 93 -14.59 6.36 32.28
CA ARG A 93 -15.14 6.47 30.90
C ARG A 93 -14.26 7.33 30.00
N VAL A 94 -13.73 8.45 30.51
CA VAL A 94 -12.84 9.33 29.75
C VAL A 94 -11.52 8.62 29.47
N GLU A 95 -10.96 7.95 30.47
CA GLU A 95 -9.72 7.18 30.35
C GLU A 95 -9.86 6.03 29.36
N LEU A 96 -10.93 5.24 29.46
CA LEU A 96 -11.23 4.16 28.53
C LEU A 96 -11.37 4.67 27.09
N ALA A 97 -12.07 5.78 26.87
CA ALA A 97 -12.23 6.34 25.53
C ALA A 97 -10.89 6.80 24.93
N ALA A 98 -10.03 7.43 25.74
CA ALA A 98 -8.69 7.84 25.31
C ALA A 98 -7.81 6.63 24.98
N GLN A 99 -7.83 5.60 25.84
CA GLN A 99 -7.06 4.38 25.63
C GLN A 99 -7.53 3.61 24.40
N GLN A 100 -8.86 3.47 24.21
CA GLN A 100 -9.44 2.84 23.01
C GLN A 100 -8.99 3.55 21.73
N ALA A 101 -8.94 4.89 21.71
CA ALA A 101 -8.47 5.63 20.56
C ALA A 101 -6.98 5.39 20.27
N ALA A 102 -6.14 5.35 21.32
CA ALA A 102 -4.71 5.07 21.19
C ALA A 102 -4.44 3.65 20.66
N VAL A 103 -5.02 2.65 21.31
CA VAL A 103 -4.90 1.23 20.91
C VAL A 103 -5.44 1.02 19.50
N ARG A 104 -6.56 1.65 19.14
CA ARG A 104 -7.11 1.55 17.78
C ARG A 104 -6.14 2.05 16.71
N ASN A 105 -5.42 3.15 16.96
CA ASN A 105 -4.41 3.65 16.02
C ASN A 105 -3.25 2.67 15.85
N GLU A 106 -2.81 2.03 16.93
CA GLU A 106 -1.79 0.98 16.87
C GLU A 106 -2.27 -0.21 16.04
N LYS A 107 -3.48 -0.73 16.32
CA LYS A 107 -4.05 -1.89 15.62
C LYS A 107 -4.35 -1.60 14.15
N LEU A 108 -4.68 -0.35 13.80
CA LEU A 108 -4.74 0.07 12.40
C LEU A 108 -3.38 -0.07 11.70
N GLY A 109 -2.29 0.33 12.36
CA GLY A 109 -0.93 0.21 11.85
C GLY A 109 -0.49 -1.24 11.64
N GLU A 110 -0.77 -2.11 12.61
CA GLU A 110 -0.49 -3.55 12.51
C GLU A 110 -1.20 -4.20 11.32
N VAL A 111 -2.53 -4.00 11.21
CA VAL A 111 -3.33 -4.57 10.12
C VAL A 111 -2.91 -4.00 8.77
N ALA A 112 -2.52 -2.71 8.72
CA ALA A 112 -1.97 -2.11 7.50
C ALA A 112 -0.66 -2.77 7.08
N ALA A 113 0.25 -3.01 8.02
CA ALA A 113 1.52 -3.67 7.76
C ALA A 113 1.34 -5.13 7.31
N GLU A 114 0.42 -5.88 7.95
CA GLU A 114 0.06 -7.24 7.53
C GLU A 114 -0.51 -7.26 6.11
N PHE A 115 -1.38 -6.30 5.79
CA PHE A 115 -1.92 -6.16 4.44
C PHE A 115 -0.81 -5.90 3.41
N GLU A 116 0.11 -4.98 3.70
CA GLU A 116 1.23 -4.63 2.80
C GLU A 116 2.26 -5.76 2.69
N ALA A 117 2.43 -6.59 3.72
CA ALA A 117 3.29 -7.78 3.66
C ALA A 117 2.79 -8.80 2.62
N VAL A 118 1.47 -8.92 2.44
CA VAL A 118 0.88 -9.75 1.38
C VAL A 118 0.86 -9.01 0.03
N HIS A 119 0.50 -7.73 0.04
CA HIS A 119 0.37 -6.90 -1.15
C HIS A 119 1.61 -6.02 -1.36
N ASN A 120 2.72 -6.69 -1.67
CA ASN A 120 4.03 -6.09 -1.87
C ASN A 120 4.45 -6.05 -3.35
N ILE A 121 5.54 -5.33 -3.62
CA ILE A 121 6.06 -5.16 -4.98
C ILE A 121 6.56 -6.46 -5.60
N GLN A 122 7.13 -7.38 -4.80
CA GLN A 122 7.59 -8.68 -5.30
C GLN A 122 6.42 -9.53 -5.79
N ARG A 123 5.26 -9.45 -5.13
CA ARG A 123 4.04 -10.08 -5.62
C ARG A 123 3.59 -9.46 -6.95
N ALA A 124 3.64 -8.13 -7.07
CA ALA A 124 3.33 -7.45 -8.32
C ALA A 124 4.25 -7.92 -9.46
N GLN A 125 5.53 -8.14 -9.19
CA GLN A 125 6.44 -8.72 -10.17
C GLN A 125 6.05 -10.16 -10.55
N ARG A 126 5.78 -11.04 -9.57
CA ARG A 126 5.38 -12.45 -9.83
C ARG A 126 4.12 -12.57 -10.69
N VAL A 127 3.20 -11.62 -10.61
CA VAL A 127 1.95 -11.62 -11.39
C VAL A 127 2.06 -10.82 -12.69
N GLY A 128 3.25 -10.36 -13.07
CA GLY A 128 3.49 -9.64 -14.34
C GLY A 128 3.02 -8.19 -14.36
N SER A 129 2.77 -7.60 -13.19
CA SER A 129 2.36 -6.20 -13.03
C SER A 129 3.55 -5.23 -12.96
N VAL A 130 4.75 -5.76 -12.68
CA VAL A 130 6.03 -5.07 -12.64
C VAL A 130 7.04 -5.99 -13.34
N ASP A 131 7.88 -5.45 -14.22
CA ASP A 131 8.86 -6.26 -14.95
C ASP A 131 10.09 -6.54 -14.08
N ALA A 132 10.60 -5.51 -13.40
CA ALA A 132 11.77 -5.64 -12.53
C ALA A 132 11.66 -4.81 -11.25
N VAL A 133 12.19 -5.38 -10.16
CA VAL A 133 12.44 -4.69 -8.89
C VAL A 133 13.94 -4.52 -8.74
N ILE A 134 14.42 -3.29 -8.57
CA ILE A 134 15.85 -2.96 -8.56
C ILE A 134 16.24 -2.16 -7.31
N PRO A 135 17.49 -2.29 -6.83
CA PRO A 135 18.03 -1.38 -5.83
C PRO A 135 18.06 0.06 -6.34
N ALA A 136 17.88 1.04 -5.44
CA ALA A 136 17.86 2.45 -5.80
C ALA A 136 19.15 2.92 -6.52
N VAL A 137 20.30 2.31 -6.19
CA VAL A 137 21.60 2.61 -6.81
C VAL A 137 21.67 2.21 -8.29
N GLU A 138 20.86 1.25 -8.73
CA GLU A 138 20.81 0.77 -10.10
C GLU A 138 19.80 1.55 -10.97
N LEU A 139 19.03 2.46 -10.36
CA LEU A 139 17.93 3.15 -11.04
C LEU A 139 18.37 3.87 -12.32
N ARG A 140 19.44 4.66 -12.24
CA ARG A 140 19.97 5.41 -13.39
C ARG A 140 20.43 4.49 -14.53
N PRO A 141 21.37 3.55 -14.31
CA PRO A 141 21.82 2.67 -15.40
C PRO A 141 20.68 1.81 -15.95
N TYR A 142 19.75 1.36 -15.11
CA TYR A 142 18.61 0.58 -15.58
C TYR A 142 17.68 1.39 -16.48
N ILE A 143 17.29 2.61 -16.09
CA ILE A 143 16.41 3.48 -16.91
C ILE A 143 17.04 3.72 -18.28
N ILE A 144 18.35 4.00 -18.35
CA ILE A 144 19.07 4.18 -19.62
C ILE A 144 18.90 2.94 -20.50
N GLY A 145 19.18 1.75 -19.96
CA GLY A 145 19.05 0.51 -20.71
C GLY A 145 17.61 0.21 -21.15
N ALA A 146 16.61 0.51 -20.32
CA ALA A 146 15.19 0.32 -20.64
C ALA A 146 14.75 1.24 -21.78
N VAL A 147 15.14 2.51 -21.74
CA VAL A 147 14.87 3.47 -22.83
C VAL A 147 15.54 3.00 -24.12
N GLU A 148 16.81 2.62 -24.08
CA GLU A 148 17.53 2.13 -25.27
C GLU A 148 16.88 0.87 -25.88
N ARG A 149 16.43 -0.07 -25.05
CA ARG A 149 15.66 -1.24 -25.50
C ARG A 149 14.37 -0.82 -26.19
N GLY A 150 13.61 0.10 -25.59
CA GLY A 150 12.35 0.55 -26.16
C GLY A 150 12.50 1.40 -27.42
N MET A 151 13.59 2.18 -27.54
CA MET A 151 13.94 2.88 -28.78
C MET A 151 14.20 1.90 -29.92
N ARG A 152 14.95 0.80 -29.66
CA ARG A 152 15.20 -0.23 -30.67
C ARG A 152 13.89 -0.88 -31.15
N ARG A 153 13.01 -1.27 -30.23
CA ARG A 153 11.68 -1.83 -30.57
C ARG A 153 10.85 -0.87 -31.42
N ALA A 154 10.82 0.43 -31.07
CA ALA A 154 10.06 1.43 -31.83
C ALA A 154 10.60 1.59 -33.26
N VAL A 155 11.92 1.60 -33.44
CA VAL A 155 12.56 1.68 -34.77
C VAL A 155 12.29 0.43 -35.60
N GLU A 156 12.26 -0.75 -34.98
CA GLU A 156 11.97 -2.01 -35.65
C GLU A 156 10.50 -2.15 -36.04
N ALA A 157 9.57 -1.73 -35.19
CA ALA A 157 8.12 -1.78 -35.46
C ALA A 157 7.66 -0.77 -36.52
N GLY A 158 8.44 0.30 -36.75
CA GLY A 158 8.19 1.29 -37.81
C GLY A 158 8.79 0.92 -39.17
N LYS A 159 9.49 -0.21 -39.29
CA LYS A 159 9.96 -0.80 -40.56
C LYS A 159 8.96 -1.83 -41.08
#